data_AF-A0A7V6BCR4-F1
#
_entry.id   AF-A0A7V6BCR4-F1
#
_cell.length_a   1.000
_cell.length_b   1.000
_cell.length_c   1.000
_cell.angle_alpha   90.00
_cell.angle_beta   90.00
_cell.angle_gamma   90.00
#
_symmetry.space_group_name_H-M   'P 1'
#
loop_
_entity.id
_entity.type
_entity.pdbx_description
1 polymer ?
#
loop_
_entity_poly.entity_id
_entity_poly.type
_entity_poly.pdbx_seq_one_letter_code
_entity_poly.pdbx_strand_id
1 'polypeptide(L)' 'MFLARVEGAVVATKKDDHLNGRKLLILRPQFIDDQAPDKLKSG' A
#
# COMPACT_ATOMS: atom_id res chain seq x y z
N MET A 1 4.46 -0.54 -11.40
CA MET A 1 4.91 -0.30 -10.01
C MET A 1 4.54 1.14 -9.65
N PHE A 2 4.12 1.42 -8.42
CA PHE A 2 3.70 2.77 -7.97
C PHE A 2 4.22 3.05 -6.56
N LEU A 3 4.38 4.33 -6.21
CA LEU A 3 4.69 4.72 -4.83
C LEU A 3 3.42 4.64 -3.99
N ALA A 4 3.53 4.10 -2.78
CA ALA A 4 2.41 3.96 -1.88
C ALA A 4 2.86 4.15 -0.43
N ARG A 5 1.92 4.62 0.40
CA ARG A 5 2.09 4.67 1.85
C ARG A 5 1.43 3.45 2.50
N VAL A 6 2.11 2.84 3.46
CA VAL A 6 1.52 1.79 4.31
C VAL A 6 0.59 2.45 5.31
N GLU A 7 -0.67 2.06 5.32
CA GLU A 7 -1.68 2.60 6.24
C GLU A 7 -2.01 1.64 7.38
N GLY A 8 -1.77 0.35 7.18
CA GLY A 8 -2.05 -0.65 8.18
C GLY A 8 -1.67 -2.07 7.74
N ALA A 9 -2.02 -3.02 8.59
CA ALA A 9 -1.80 -4.45 8.36
C ALA A 9 -3.13 -5.22 8.49
N VAL A 10 -3.28 -6.28 7.70
CA VAL A 10 -4.44 -7.16 7.72
C VAL A 10 -4.09 -8.46 8.44
N VAL A 11 -4.98 -8.88 9.33
CA VAL A 11 -4.94 -10.20 9.97
C VAL A 11 -5.99 -11.08 9.30
N ALA A 12 -5.52 -12.15 8.66
CA ALA A 12 -6.38 -13.16 8.02
C ALA A 12 -6.01 -14.56 8.52
N THR A 13 -6.96 -15.21 9.19
CA THR A 13 -6.82 -16.58 9.74
C THR A 13 -7.16 -17.64 8.71
N LYS A 14 -8.20 -17.42 7.89
CA LYS A 14 -8.55 -18.26 6.74
C LYS A 14 -8.01 -17.62 5.46
N LYS A 15 -7.04 -18.27 4.84
CA LYS A 15 -6.33 -17.80 3.64
C LYS A 15 -5.69 -18.97 2.91
N ASP A 16 -5.27 -18.71 1.68
CA ASP A 16 -4.50 -19.67 0.89
C ASP A 16 -3.15 -20.00 1.55
N ASP A 17 -2.69 -21.24 1.39
CA ASP A 17 -1.48 -21.74 2.07
C ASP A 17 -0.22 -20.99 1.64
N HIS A 18 -0.17 -20.45 0.42
CA HIS A 18 0.94 -19.64 -0.05
C HIS A 18 1.07 -18.29 0.67
N LEU A 19 0.01 -17.86 1.39
CA LEU A 19 -0.02 -16.62 2.17
C LEU A 19 0.36 -16.82 3.65
N ASN A 20 0.74 -18.03 4.05
CA ASN A 20 1.26 -18.31 5.40
C ASN A 20 2.62 -17.63 5.63
N GLY A 21 2.81 -17.07 6.83
CA GLY A 21 4.03 -16.34 7.22
C GLY A 21 4.23 -14.99 6.53
N ARG A 22 3.30 -14.53 5.67
CA ARG A 22 3.41 -13.25 4.96
C ARG A 22 2.63 -12.13 5.64
N LYS A 23 3.23 -10.93 5.72
CA LYS A 23 2.52 -9.71 6.16
C LYS A 23 1.66 -9.18 5.02
N LEU A 24 0.38 -9.00 5.30
CA LEU A 24 -0.58 -8.39 4.38
C LEU A 24 -0.78 -6.94 4.81
N LEU A 25 -0.56 -5.99 3.89
CA LEU A 25 -0.58 -4.56 4.18
C LEU A 25 -1.67 -3.84 3.40
N ILE A 26 -2.22 -2.79 4.00
CA ILE A 26 -3.10 -1.84 3.31
C ILE A 26 -2.22 -0.72 2.78
N LEU A 27 -2.30 -0.47 1.47
CA LEU A 27 -1.49 0.52 0.76
C LEU A 27 -2.39 1.60 0.17
N ARG A 28 -2.04 2.87 0.40
CA ARG A 28 -2.65 4.01 -0.30
C ARG A 28 -1.69 4.53 -1.37
N PRO A 29 -2.09 4.53 -2.66
CA PRO A 29 -1.27 5.09 -3.74
C PRO A 29 -0.87 6.55 -3.47
N GLN A 30 0.31 6.92 -3.94
CA GLN A 30 0.81 8.29 -3.96
C GLN A 30 1.05 8.67 -5.42
N PHE A 31 0.45 9.77 -5.84
CA PHE A 31 0.61 10.36 -7.16
C PHE A 31 1.48 11.61 -7.08
N ILE A 32 2.08 11.98 -8.21
CA ILE A 32 2.79 13.25 -8.34
C ILE A 32 1.74 14.35 -8.45
N ASP A 33 1.92 15.46 -7.73
CA ASP A 33 1.07 16.63 -7.87
C ASP A 33 1.47 17.42 -9.13
N ASP A 34 0.53 17.62 -10.06
CA ASP A 34 0.77 18.36 -11.30
C ASP A 34 1.15 19.83 -11.06
N GLN A 35 0.77 20.40 -9.91
CA GLN A 35 1.10 21.77 -9.53
C GLN A 35 2.45 21.88 -8.81
N ALA A 36 2.96 20.78 -8.27
CA ALA A 36 4.21 20.73 -7.52
C ALA A 36 4.90 19.37 -7.72
N PRO A 37 5.77 19.24 -8.74
CA PRO A 37 6.36 17.96 -9.15
C PRO A 37 7.16 17.26 -8.03
N ASP A 38 7.63 18.02 -7.05
CA ASP A 38 8.41 17.53 -5.91
C ASP A 38 7.53 16.97 -4.78
N LYS A 39 6.21 17.12 -4.86
CA LYS A 39 5.27 16.71 -3.83
C LYS A 39 4.46 15.49 -4.28
N LEU A 40 4.27 14.59 -3.32
CA LEU A 40 3.40 13.44 -3.46
C LEU A 40 2.02 13.76 -2.86
N LYS A 41 0.97 13.55 -3.65
CA LYS A 41 -0.42 13.64 -3.24
C LYS A 41 -0.98 12.24 -3.02
N SER A 42 -1.80 12.08 -1.99
CA SER A 42 -2.52 10.83 -1.81
C SER A 42 -3.56 10.65 -2.92
N GLY A 43 -3.61 9.43 -3.45
CA GLY A 43 -4.63 8.98 -4.39
C GLY A 43 -6.01 8.80 -3.79
#